data_AF-A0A7Y0TQ94-F1
#
_entry.id   AF-A0A7Y0TQ94-F1
#
_cell.length_a   1.000
_cell.length_b   1.000
_cell.length_c   1.000
_cell.angle_alpha   90.00
_cell.angle_beta   90.00
_cell.angle_gamma   90.00
#
_symmetry.space_group_name_H-M   'P 1'
#
loop_
_entity.id
_entity.type
_entity.pdbx_description
1 polymer ?
#
loop_
_entity_poly.entity_id
_entity_poly.type
_entity_poly.pdbx_seq_one_letter_code
_entity_poly.pdbx_strand_id
1 'polypeptide(L)'
;MNTVAEVAEIAKAPPAELERMIVELKEKLADNQRELARVDAVSKKSSTPTMRDMLVDIYALDIDTETKREMTNTCLRLINIDIMEKRMNIELTENDAAFLSILQKKHPNLNMRELKICLFIKLNYDTCTIANTTGITTRGMESIRYRTHKKLGLGKHDAIKSYLNELALS
;
A
#
# COMPACT_ATOMS: atom_id res chain seq x y z
N MET A 1 -15.29 -15.40 22.04
CA MET A 1 -16.56 -15.21 22.77
C MET A 1 -16.29 -14.68 24.17
N ASN A 2 -15.76 -13.46 24.33
CA ASN A 2 -15.61 -12.86 25.67
C ASN A 2 -15.80 -11.33 25.75
N THR A 3 -15.95 -10.65 24.61
CA THR A 3 -16.02 -9.19 24.53
C THR A 3 -17.30 -8.59 25.13
N VAL A 4 -18.42 -9.33 25.16
CA VAL A 4 -19.70 -8.79 25.67
C VAL A 4 -19.78 -8.86 27.20
N ALA A 5 -19.14 -9.84 27.82
CA ALA A 5 -19.09 -9.99 29.28
C ALA A 5 -18.13 -8.96 29.92
N GLU A 6 -16.96 -8.73 29.31
CA GLU A 6 -16.01 -7.69 29.74
C GLU A 6 -16.62 -6.28 29.65
N VAL A 7 -17.33 -5.96 28.57
CA VAL A 7 -17.97 -4.64 28.40
C VAL A 7 -19.07 -4.40 29.44
N ALA A 8 -19.79 -5.44 29.86
CA ALA A 8 -20.84 -5.34 30.89
C ALA A 8 -20.28 -5.17 32.31
N GLU A 9 -19.11 -5.73 32.60
CA GLU A 9 -18.40 -5.50 33.87
C GLU A 9 -17.81 -4.09 33.96
N ILE A 10 -17.23 -3.59 32.86
CA ILE A 10 -16.68 -2.23 32.78
C ILE A 10 -17.79 -1.18 33.04
N ALA A 11 -19.01 -1.41 32.56
CA ALA A 11 -20.13 -0.49 32.78
C ALA A 11 -20.61 -0.40 34.24
N LYS A 12 -20.17 -1.31 35.14
CA LYS A 12 -20.48 -1.26 36.59
C LYS A 12 -19.40 -0.57 37.42
N ALA A 13 -18.25 -0.24 36.85
CA ALA A 13 -17.19 0.44 37.56
C ALA A 13 -17.60 1.89 37.91
N PRO A 14 -17.23 2.41 39.10
CA PRO A 14 -17.52 3.78 39.48
C PRO A 14 -16.92 4.79 38.47
N PRO A 15 -17.57 5.95 38.23
CA PRO A 15 -17.12 6.92 37.22
C PRO A 15 -15.66 7.33 37.33
N ALA A 16 -15.13 7.45 38.55
CA ALA A 16 -13.72 7.79 38.80
C ALA A 16 -12.74 6.70 38.35
N GLU A 17 -13.14 5.42 38.40
CA GLU A 17 -12.32 4.30 37.93
C GLU A 17 -12.35 4.21 36.40
N LEU A 18 -13.50 4.50 35.79
CA LEU A 18 -13.63 4.64 34.34
C LEU A 18 -12.78 5.81 33.80
N GLU A 19 -12.80 6.96 34.47
CA GLU A 19 -11.97 8.11 34.10
C GLU A 19 -10.48 7.80 34.18
N ARG A 20 -10.03 7.12 35.25
CA ARG A 20 -8.64 6.66 35.37
C ARG A 20 -8.27 5.69 34.24
N MET A 21 -9.13 4.72 33.94
CA MET A 21 -8.87 3.74 32.89
C MET A 21 -8.85 4.39 31.50
N ILE A 22 -9.69 5.41 31.25
CA ILE A 22 -9.65 6.20 30.01
C ILE A 22 -8.32 6.95 29.87
N VAL A 23 -7.81 7.56 30.94
CA VAL A 23 -6.52 8.27 30.93
C VAL A 23 -5.38 7.29 30.63
N GLU A 24 -5.33 6.15 31.34
CA GLU A 24 -4.29 5.14 31.16
C GLU A 24 -4.32 4.53 29.74
N LEU A 25 -5.50 4.25 29.19
CA LEU A 25 -5.64 3.76 27.82
C LEU A 25 -5.22 4.80 26.78
N LYS A 26 -5.50 6.10 27.02
CA LYS A 26 -5.05 7.18 26.14
C LYS A 26 -3.53 7.33 26.15
N GLU A 27 -2.89 7.20 27.32
CA GLU A 27 -1.42 7.22 27.44
C GLU A 27 -0.80 6.02 26.69
N LYS A 28 -1.29 4.80 26.93
CA LYS A 28 -0.87 3.59 26.20
C LYS A 28 -1.06 3.73 24.69
N LEU A 29 -2.17 4.33 24.25
CA LEU A 29 -2.44 4.56 22.83
C LEU A 29 -1.45 5.57 22.24
N ALA A 30 -1.10 6.62 22.98
CA ALA A 30 -0.10 7.60 22.56
C ALA A 30 1.33 7.02 22.51
N ASP A 31 1.69 6.14 23.44
CA ASP A 31 2.96 5.40 23.41
C ASP A 31 3.01 4.46 22.19
N ASN A 32 1.97 3.67 21.96
CA ASN A 32 1.88 2.79 20.79
C ASN A 32 1.93 3.58 19.46
N GLN A 33 1.30 4.75 19.40
CA GLN A 33 1.40 5.63 18.23
C GLN A 33 2.83 6.14 18.00
N ARG A 34 3.57 6.45 19.07
CA ARG A 34 4.98 6.86 18.97
C ARG A 34 5.88 5.73 18.50
N GLU A 35 5.71 4.52 19.02
CA GLU A 35 6.47 3.35 18.57
C GLU A 35 6.15 2.99 17.12
N LEU A 36 4.88 3.02 16.72
CA LEU A 36 4.50 2.84 15.32
C LEU A 36 5.12 3.89 14.40
N ALA A 37 5.11 5.16 14.81
CA ALA A 37 5.75 6.24 14.06
C ALA A 37 7.28 6.04 13.92
N ARG A 38 7.93 5.48 14.94
CA ARG A 38 9.36 5.15 14.91
C ARG A 38 9.65 4.01 13.94
N VAL A 39 8.86 2.93 13.98
CA VAL A 39 8.97 1.81 13.04
C VAL A 39 8.72 2.27 11.60
N ASP A 40 7.68 3.07 11.39
CA ASP A 40 7.36 3.70 10.10
C ASP A 40 8.51 4.56 9.58
N ALA A 41 9.17 5.34 10.44
CA ALA A 41 10.29 6.19 10.04
C ALA A 41 11.50 5.37 9.58
N VAL A 42 11.77 4.23 10.22
CA VAL A 42 12.84 3.31 9.82
C VAL A 42 12.49 2.60 8.51
N SER A 43 11.26 2.07 8.37
CA SER A 43 10.80 1.39 7.15
C SER A 43 10.68 2.34 5.95
N LYS A 44 10.39 3.63 6.20
CA LYS A 44 10.36 4.69 5.17
C LYS A 44 11.74 5.16 4.73
N LYS A 45 12.83 4.77 5.40
CA LYS A 45 14.18 5.03 4.86
C LYS A 45 14.30 4.32 3.52
N SER A 46 14.71 5.04 2.48
CA SER A 46 14.81 4.47 1.13
C SER A 46 16.05 3.59 1.05
N SER A 47 15.88 2.36 0.60
CA SER A 47 16.98 1.42 0.33
C SER A 47 17.60 1.65 -1.04
N THR A 48 16.96 2.48 -1.88
CA THR A 48 17.44 2.87 -3.22
C THR A 48 18.92 3.30 -3.25
N PRO A 49 19.46 4.13 -2.33
CA PRO A 49 20.87 4.53 -2.38
C PRO A 49 21.81 3.32 -2.28
N THR A 50 21.58 2.45 -1.29
CA THR A 50 22.39 1.22 -1.13
C THR A 50 22.27 0.30 -2.34
N MET A 51 21.08 0.18 -2.93
CA MET A 51 20.90 -0.60 -4.16
C MET A 51 21.62 0.01 -5.37
N ARG A 52 21.71 1.35 -5.46
CA ARG A 52 22.51 2.01 -6.50
C ARG A 52 24.01 1.76 -6.31
N ASP A 53 24.48 1.77 -5.07
CA ASP A 53 25.88 1.44 -4.76
C ASP A 53 26.18 -0.02 -5.16
N MET A 54 25.27 -0.96 -4.84
CA MET A 54 25.37 -2.35 -5.29
C MET A 54 25.44 -2.48 -6.83
N LEU A 55 24.74 -1.65 -7.60
CA LEU A 55 24.87 -1.65 -9.06
C LEU A 55 26.29 -1.28 -9.50
N VAL A 56 26.90 -0.28 -8.88
CA VAL A 56 28.29 0.12 -9.17
C VAL A 56 29.22 -1.06 -8.88
N ASP A 57 29.03 -1.72 -7.75
CA ASP A 57 29.82 -2.91 -7.37
C ASP A 57 29.65 -4.05 -8.38
N ILE A 58 28.41 -4.36 -8.80
CA ILE A 58 28.12 -5.38 -9.82
C ILE A 58 28.87 -5.12 -11.13
N TYR A 59 28.94 -3.86 -11.56
CA TYR A 59 29.66 -3.51 -12.78
C TYR A 59 31.17 -3.68 -12.64
N ALA A 60 31.72 -3.42 -11.45
CA ALA A 60 33.14 -3.57 -11.14
C ALA A 60 33.59 -5.03 -10.97
N LEU A 61 32.68 -5.96 -10.69
CA LEU A 61 32.99 -7.38 -10.56
C LEU A 61 33.45 -7.98 -11.90
N ASP A 62 34.51 -8.80 -11.86
CA ASP A 62 34.95 -9.61 -13.00
C ASP A 62 34.21 -10.96 -12.99
N ILE A 63 32.97 -10.92 -13.46
CA ILE A 63 32.06 -12.08 -13.58
C ILE A 63 31.51 -12.15 -15.01
N ASP A 64 30.98 -13.32 -15.36
CA ASP A 64 30.41 -13.53 -16.68
C ASP A 64 29.23 -12.57 -16.96
N THR A 65 29.07 -12.25 -18.24
CA THR A 65 28.09 -11.26 -18.72
C THR A 65 26.65 -11.66 -18.42
N GLU A 66 26.34 -12.96 -18.37
CA GLU A 66 24.98 -13.43 -18.11
C GLU A 66 24.61 -13.19 -16.65
N THR A 67 25.43 -13.68 -15.71
CA THR A 67 25.26 -13.45 -14.28
C THR A 67 25.23 -11.95 -13.96
N LYS A 68 26.12 -11.16 -14.56
CA LYS A 68 26.13 -9.71 -14.39
C LYS A 68 24.81 -9.07 -14.82
N ARG A 69 24.24 -9.52 -15.95
CA ARG A 69 22.95 -9.05 -16.46
C ARG A 69 21.80 -9.42 -15.54
N GLU A 70 21.76 -10.65 -15.04
CA GLU A 70 20.74 -11.12 -14.10
C GLU A 70 20.76 -10.33 -12.78
N MET A 71 21.94 -10.12 -12.20
CA MET A 71 22.12 -9.32 -10.99
C MET A 71 21.67 -7.87 -11.20
N THR A 72 22.07 -7.27 -12.33
CA THR A 72 21.69 -5.90 -12.70
C THR A 72 20.17 -5.78 -12.84
N ASN A 73 19.53 -6.70 -13.57
CA ASN A 73 18.08 -6.71 -13.76
C ASN A 73 17.33 -6.85 -12.43
N THR A 74 17.81 -7.71 -11.54
CA THR A 74 17.21 -7.89 -10.22
C THR A 74 17.34 -6.63 -9.37
N CYS A 75 18.52 -6.01 -9.36
CA CYS A 75 18.73 -4.78 -8.60
C CYS A 75 17.87 -3.61 -9.13
N LEU A 76 17.77 -3.45 -10.45
CA LEU A 76 16.88 -2.46 -11.08
C LEU A 76 15.41 -2.70 -10.73
N ARG A 77 14.97 -3.96 -10.68
CA ARG A 77 13.61 -4.34 -10.27
C ARG A 77 13.33 -3.92 -8.83
N LEU A 78 14.24 -4.24 -7.90
CA LEU A 78 14.11 -3.88 -6.49
C LEU A 78 14.10 -2.37 -6.26
N ILE A 79 14.95 -1.63 -6.98
CA ILE A 79 14.95 -0.15 -6.96
C ILE A 79 13.59 0.40 -7.40
N ASN A 80 13.03 -0.14 -8.49
CA ASN A 80 11.72 0.30 -8.97
C ASN A 80 10.61 0.02 -7.95
N ILE A 81 10.66 -1.11 -7.25
CA ILE A 81 9.73 -1.44 -6.17
C ILE A 81 9.84 -0.42 -5.03
N ASP A 82 11.04 -0.19 -4.47
CA ASP A 82 11.25 0.78 -3.37
C ASP A 82 10.74 2.18 -3.78
N ILE A 83 11.04 2.63 -5.00
CA ILE A 83 10.55 3.91 -5.52
C ILE A 83 9.01 3.95 -5.58
N MET A 84 8.36 2.88 -6.06
CA MET A 84 6.91 2.79 -6.13
C MET A 84 6.28 2.80 -4.73
N GLU A 85 6.82 2.02 -3.80
CA GLU A 85 6.39 1.96 -2.40
C GLU A 85 6.44 3.33 -1.74
N LYS A 86 7.56 4.07 -1.89
CA LYS A 86 7.67 5.43 -1.35
C LYS A 86 6.67 6.39 -1.97
N ARG A 87 6.50 6.35 -3.31
CA ARG A 87 5.56 7.24 -4.02
C ARG A 87 4.11 6.98 -3.63
N MET A 88 3.76 5.72 -3.38
CA MET A 88 2.40 5.32 -3.02
C MET A 88 2.17 5.28 -1.51
N ASN A 89 3.23 5.32 -0.70
CA ASN A 89 3.20 5.12 0.75
C ASN A 89 2.41 3.85 1.12
N ILE A 90 2.82 2.72 0.54
CA ILE A 90 2.34 1.35 0.80
C ILE A 90 3.51 0.39 0.55
N GLU A 91 3.45 -0.78 1.18
CA GLU A 91 4.33 -1.91 0.86
C GLU A 91 3.76 -2.67 -0.35
N LEU A 92 4.65 -3.19 -1.19
CA LEU A 92 4.31 -3.90 -2.42
C LEU A 92 5.01 -5.25 -2.44
N THR A 93 4.25 -6.29 -2.78
CA THR A 93 4.87 -7.55 -3.20
C THR A 93 5.43 -7.42 -4.62
N GLU A 94 6.31 -8.33 -5.02
CA GLU A 94 6.78 -8.39 -6.41
C GLU A 94 5.62 -8.51 -7.41
N ASN A 95 4.58 -9.27 -7.05
CA ASN A 95 3.38 -9.44 -7.86
C ASN A 95 2.58 -8.14 -7.99
N ASP A 96 2.53 -7.32 -6.93
CA ASP A 96 1.84 -6.03 -6.96
C ASP A 96 2.59 -5.03 -7.83
N ALA A 97 3.92 -4.98 -7.72
CA ALA A 97 4.75 -4.12 -8.54
C ALA A 97 4.73 -4.52 -10.02
N ALA A 98 4.76 -5.82 -10.32
CA ALA A 98 4.61 -6.34 -11.68
C ALA A 98 3.26 -5.94 -12.28
N PHE A 99 2.16 -6.17 -11.54
CA PHE A 99 0.82 -5.75 -11.93
C PHE A 99 0.73 -4.25 -12.18
N LEU A 100 1.26 -3.41 -11.27
CA LEU A 100 1.26 -1.96 -11.42
C LEU A 100 2.03 -1.51 -12.66
N SER A 101 3.15 -2.18 -12.97
CA SER A 101 3.95 -1.90 -14.17
C SER A 101 3.17 -2.23 -15.45
N ILE A 102 2.48 -3.36 -15.49
CA ILE A 102 1.61 -3.76 -16.61
C ILE A 102 0.45 -2.76 -16.77
N LEU A 103 -0.20 -2.42 -15.65
CA LEU A 103 -1.32 -1.48 -15.63
C LEU A 103 -0.91 -0.09 -16.12
N GLN A 104 0.22 0.43 -15.65
CA GLN A 104 0.74 1.73 -16.06
C GLN A 104 1.17 1.74 -17.53
N LYS A 105 1.75 0.64 -18.03
CA LYS A 105 2.10 0.49 -19.45
C LYS A 105 0.85 0.49 -20.35
N LYS A 106 -0.22 -0.18 -19.93
CA LYS A 106 -1.48 -0.25 -20.68
C LYS A 106 -2.29 1.04 -20.58
N HIS A 107 -2.23 1.71 -19.43
CA HIS A 107 -2.97 2.94 -19.13
C HIS A 107 -2.06 4.04 -18.60
N PRO A 108 -1.24 4.67 -19.46
CA PRO A 108 -0.29 5.71 -19.05
C PRO A 108 -0.97 6.98 -18.50
N ASN A 109 -2.27 7.14 -18.73
CA ASN A 109 -3.06 8.28 -18.27
C ASN A 109 -3.55 8.16 -16.81
N LEU A 110 -3.28 7.03 -16.15
CA LEU A 110 -3.55 6.85 -14.72
C LEU A 110 -2.45 7.54 -13.90
N ASN A 111 -2.86 8.38 -12.96
CA ASN A 111 -1.91 8.96 -12.01
C ASN A 111 -1.62 7.98 -10.85
N MET A 112 -0.61 8.30 -10.02
CA MET A 112 -0.22 7.44 -8.90
C MET A 112 -1.35 7.15 -7.91
N ARG A 113 -2.23 8.12 -7.64
CA ARG A 113 -3.37 7.93 -6.74
C ARG A 113 -4.36 6.92 -7.33
N GLU A 114 -4.63 7.01 -8.63
CA GLU A 114 -5.52 6.09 -9.34
C GLU A 114 -4.92 4.68 -9.42
N LEU A 115 -3.62 4.55 -9.66
CA LEU A 115 -2.93 3.26 -9.62
C LEU A 115 -3.02 2.60 -8.23
N LYS A 116 -2.80 3.37 -7.16
CA LYS A 116 -2.96 2.89 -5.78
C LYS A 116 -4.39 2.41 -5.51
N ILE A 117 -5.40 3.14 -6.00
CA ILE A 117 -6.81 2.74 -5.88
C ILE A 117 -7.08 1.46 -6.68
N CYS A 118 -6.57 1.34 -7.91
CA CYS A 118 -6.69 0.11 -8.70
C CYS A 118 -6.07 -1.08 -8.00
N LEU A 119 -4.88 -0.93 -7.40
CA LEU A 119 -4.26 -1.99 -6.61
C LEU A 119 -5.16 -2.41 -5.44
N PHE A 120 -5.72 -1.46 -4.68
CA PHE A 120 -6.63 -1.80 -3.59
C PHE A 120 -7.92 -2.49 -4.07
N ILE A 121 -8.45 -2.12 -5.23
CA ILE A 121 -9.61 -2.81 -5.82
C ILE A 121 -9.23 -4.25 -6.20
N LYS A 122 -8.06 -4.48 -6.80
CA LYS A 122 -7.54 -5.82 -7.14
C LYS A 122 -7.32 -6.67 -5.89
N LEU A 123 -6.85 -6.06 -4.80
CA LEU A 123 -6.65 -6.70 -3.50
C LEU A 123 -7.95 -6.86 -2.67
N ASN A 124 -9.13 -6.61 -3.25
CA ASN A 124 -10.44 -6.78 -2.62
C ASN A 124 -10.71 -5.90 -1.39
N TYR A 125 -10.11 -4.72 -1.30
CA TYR A 125 -10.47 -3.77 -0.24
C TYR A 125 -11.86 -3.16 -0.49
N ASP A 126 -12.61 -2.95 0.59
CA ASP A 126 -13.92 -2.30 0.54
C ASP A 126 -13.82 -0.83 0.13
N THR A 127 -14.80 -0.35 -0.63
CA THR A 127 -14.84 1.04 -1.11
C THR A 127 -14.71 2.06 0.03
N CYS A 128 -15.34 1.79 1.19
CA CYS A 128 -15.23 2.63 2.39
C CYS A 128 -13.80 2.64 2.94
N THR A 129 -13.16 1.48 3.02
CA THR A 129 -11.76 1.34 3.48
C THR A 129 -10.82 2.07 2.54
N ILE A 130 -10.96 1.90 1.23
CA ILE A 130 -10.16 2.61 0.23
C ILE A 130 -10.35 4.13 0.36
N ALA A 131 -11.59 4.59 0.54
CA ALA A 131 -11.90 6.01 0.70
C ALA A 131 -11.23 6.61 1.94
N ASN A 132 -11.34 5.93 3.08
CA ASN A 132 -10.69 6.34 4.34
C ASN A 132 -9.16 6.38 4.20
N THR A 133 -8.55 5.32 3.66
CA THR A 133 -7.10 5.23 3.46
C THR A 133 -6.56 6.27 2.48
N THR A 134 -7.38 6.72 1.51
CA THR A 134 -7.00 7.75 0.54
C THR A 134 -7.40 9.16 0.95
N GLY A 135 -8.04 9.33 2.11
CA GLY A 135 -8.46 10.61 2.65
C GLY A 135 -9.57 11.28 1.84
N ILE A 136 -10.49 10.49 1.27
CA ILE A 136 -11.62 11.00 0.48
C ILE A 136 -12.95 10.49 1.03
N THR A 137 -14.02 11.22 0.73
CA THR A 137 -15.38 10.78 1.06
C THR A 137 -15.82 9.65 0.15
N THR A 138 -16.82 8.87 0.59
CA THR A 138 -17.47 7.83 -0.23
C THR A 138 -17.99 8.39 -1.56
N ARG A 139 -18.65 9.56 -1.52
CA ARG A 139 -19.09 10.28 -2.73
C ARG A 139 -17.93 10.70 -3.63
N GLY A 140 -16.81 11.14 -3.03
CA GLY A 140 -15.58 11.43 -3.78
C GLY A 140 -15.01 10.19 -4.46
N MET A 141 -15.08 9.04 -3.78
CA MET A 141 -14.64 7.75 -4.33
C MET A 141 -15.49 7.31 -5.51
N GLU A 142 -16.81 7.48 -5.48
CA GLU A 142 -17.69 7.21 -6.64
C GLU A 142 -17.25 8.01 -7.87
N SER A 143 -16.95 9.29 -7.69
CA SER A 143 -16.47 10.17 -8.75
C SER A 143 -15.11 9.70 -9.32
N ILE A 144 -14.19 9.26 -8.45
CA ILE A 144 -12.92 8.67 -8.89
C ILE A 144 -13.18 7.37 -9.66
N ARG A 145 -14.00 6.45 -9.14
CA ARG A 145 -14.32 5.18 -9.81
C ARG A 145 -14.90 5.42 -11.21
N TYR A 146 -15.78 6.40 -11.37
CA TYR A 146 -16.31 6.77 -12.68
C TYR A 146 -15.23 7.25 -13.65
N ARG A 147 -14.31 8.13 -13.18
CA ARG A 147 -13.20 8.60 -14.02
C ARG A 147 -12.21 7.49 -14.34
N THR A 148 -11.86 6.66 -13.36
CA THR A 148 -10.99 5.50 -13.54
C THR A 148 -11.60 4.53 -14.54
N HIS A 149 -12.90 4.22 -14.44
CA HIS A 149 -13.62 3.37 -15.38
C HIS A 149 -13.49 3.88 -16.82
N LYS A 150 -13.70 5.19 -17.04
CA LYS A 150 -13.47 5.82 -18.35
C LYS A 150 -12.02 5.75 -18.82
N LYS A 151 -11.06 6.03 -17.94
CA LYS A 151 -9.62 5.98 -18.28
C LYS A 151 -9.16 4.57 -18.64
N LEU A 152 -9.76 3.55 -18.03
CA LEU A 152 -9.52 2.14 -18.34
C LEU A 152 -10.20 1.68 -19.65
N GLY A 153 -11.03 2.53 -20.27
CA GLY A 153 -11.73 2.20 -21.51
C GLY A 153 -12.85 1.17 -21.33
N LEU A 154 -13.43 1.08 -20.14
CA LEU A 154 -14.42 0.05 -19.81
C LEU A 154 -15.83 0.41 -20.33
N GLY A 155 -16.58 -0.61 -20.73
CA GLY A 155 -17.99 -0.51 -21.11
C GLY A 155 -18.92 -0.33 -19.91
N LYS A 156 -20.17 0.08 -20.16
CA LYS A 156 -21.16 0.44 -19.12
C LYS A 156 -21.36 -0.62 -18.03
N HIS A 157 -21.24 -1.90 -18.40
CA HIS A 157 -21.47 -3.04 -17.50
C HIS A 157 -20.18 -3.72 -17.04
N ASP A 158 -19.02 -3.22 -17.46
CA ASP A 158 -17.73 -3.82 -17.13
C ASP A 158 -17.30 -3.38 -15.73
N ALA A 159 -17.03 -4.37 -14.89
CA ALA A 159 -16.51 -4.13 -13.55
C ALA A 159 -15.00 -3.88 -13.60
N ILE A 160 -14.55 -2.77 -13.01
CA ILE A 160 -13.11 -2.45 -12.84
C ILE A 160 -12.37 -3.64 -12.25
N LYS A 161 -12.93 -4.29 -11.22
CA LYS A 161 -12.28 -5.43 -10.55
C LYS A 161 -12.02 -6.60 -11.50
N SER A 162 -13.00 -6.99 -12.31
CA SER A 162 -12.85 -8.09 -13.27
C SER A 162 -11.73 -7.78 -14.28
N TYR A 163 -11.75 -6.57 -14.83
CA TYR A 163 -10.71 -6.10 -15.73
C TYR A 163 -9.30 -6.16 -15.11
N LEU A 164 -9.15 -5.69 -13.87
CA LEU A 164 -7.85 -5.69 -13.19
C LEU A 164 -7.35 -7.10 -12.90
N ASN A 165 -8.26 -8.03 -12.57
CA ASN A 165 -7.91 -9.43 -12.35
C ASN A 165 -7.45 -10.11 -13.64
N GLU A 166 -8.15 -9.90 -14.75
CA GLU A 166 -7.75 -10.41 -16.08
C GLU A 166 -6.38 -9.87 -16.49
N LEU A 167 -6.12 -8.59 -16.25
CA LEU A 167 -4.83 -7.97 -16.55
C LEU A 167 -3.69 -8.50 -15.67
N ALA A 168 -3.98 -8.95 -14.45
CA ALA A 168 -2.95 -9.51 -13.57
C ALA A 168 -2.54 -10.95 -13.95
N LEU A 169 -3.34 -11.63 -14.77
CA LEU A 169 -3.10 -12.99 -15.25
C LEU A 169 -2.42 -13.06 -16.63
N SER A 170 -2.31 -11.91 -17.31
CA SER A 170 -1.69 -11.76 -18.64
C SER A 170 -0.22 -11.40 -18.55
#